data_AF-A0A7C7UD98-F1
#
_entry.id   AF-A0A7C7UD98-F1
#
_cell.length_a   1.000
_cell.length_b   1.000
_cell.length_c   1.000
_cell.angle_alpha   90.00
_cell.angle_beta   90.00
_cell.angle_gamma   90.00
#
_symmetry.space_group_name_H-M   'P 1'
#
loop_
_entity.id
_entity.type
_entity.pdbx_description
1 polymer ?
#
loop_
_entity_poly.entity_id
_entity_poly.type
_entity_poly.pdbx_seq_one_letter_code
_entity_poly.pdbx_strand_id
1 'polypeptide(L)'
;MIGLKDEVAAFLEDLKLHLKRIFPLADVGVVRVSISPLEKAYTPSRGQYNSTILLSLLKDELEGVEADRILAITSVDLYAQGLNFVFGEAQFPGRIALISLCRLKPEYYGEEDGELFKSRIRKEAVHELSHTLGLAHCPTLTCVMHFSNSIYDTDRKDDKPCQICYKTLWRALGE
;
A
#
# COMPACT_ATOMS: atom_id res chain seq x y z
N MET A 1 7.97 -9.90 11.92
CA MET A 1 6.52 -9.66 11.80
C MET A 1 5.93 -9.72 13.18
N ILE A 2 5.08 -8.77 13.56
CA ILE A 2 4.08 -9.04 14.61
C ILE A 2 2.89 -9.67 13.89
N GLY A 3 2.81 -11.00 13.97
CA GLY A 3 1.66 -11.86 13.71
C GLY A 3 0.81 -11.61 12.46
N LEU A 4 1.11 -12.30 11.36
CA LEU A 4 0.17 -12.52 10.28
C LEU A 4 0.00 -14.04 10.06
N LYS A 5 -1.23 -14.54 10.22
CA LYS A 5 -1.62 -15.97 10.10
C LYS A 5 -1.60 -16.45 8.64
N ASP A 6 -1.78 -17.76 8.43
CA ASP A 6 -1.68 -18.48 7.15
C ASP A 6 -2.53 -17.91 5.99
N GLU A 7 -3.63 -17.18 6.28
CA GLU A 7 -4.44 -16.43 5.29
C GLU A 7 -3.61 -15.43 4.47
N VAL A 8 -2.49 -14.96 5.02
CA VAL A 8 -1.61 -13.98 4.35
C VAL A 8 -0.81 -14.58 3.20
N ALA A 9 -0.50 -15.88 3.23
CA ALA A 9 0.29 -16.50 2.17
C ALA A 9 -0.44 -16.51 0.81
N ALA A 10 -1.76 -16.75 0.82
CA ALA A 10 -2.55 -16.87 -0.40
C ALA A 10 -2.70 -15.55 -1.16
N PHE A 11 -2.92 -14.42 -0.47
CA PHE A 11 -3.02 -13.12 -1.16
C PHE A 11 -1.66 -12.59 -1.60
N LEU A 12 -0.57 -12.93 -0.91
CA LEU A 12 0.77 -12.43 -1.28
C LEU A 12 1.18 -12.91 -2.68
N GLU A 13 0.82 -14.14 -3.05
CA GLU A 13 1.10 -14.64 -4.40
C GLU A 13 0.24 -13.95 -5.46
N ASP A 14 -1.05 -13.73 -5.19
CA ASP A 14 -1.93 -12.93 -6.05
C ASP A 14 -1.39 -11.52 -6.26
N LEU A 15 -1.01 -10.85 -5.17
CA LEU A 15 -0.43 -9.52 -5.20
C LEU A 15 0.88 -9.50 -6.00
N LYS A 16 1.77 -10.48 -5.76
CA LYS A 16 3.03 -10.59 -6.49
C LYS A 16 2.82 -10.73 -7.99
N LEU A 17 1.90 -11.61 -8.42
CA LEU A 17 1.57 -11.79 -9.82
C LEU A 17 0.97 -10.52 -10.43
N HIS A 18 0.13 -9.80 -9.69
CA HIS A 18 -0.42 -8.53 -10.15
C HIS A 18 0.63 -7.44 -10.29
N LEU A 19 1.50 -7.27 -9.29
CA LEU A 19 2.57 -6.29 -9.33
C LEU A 19 3.51 -6.53 -10.52
N LYS A 20 3.84 -7.79 -10.83
CA LYS A 20 4.62 -8.13 -12.03
C LYS A 20 3.93 -7.75 -13.35
N ARG A 21 2.59 -7.66 -13.39
CA ARG A 21 1.86 -7.20 -14.58
C ARG A 21 1.86 -5.68 -14.72
N ILE A 22 1.85 -4.95 -13.61
CA ILE A 22 1.83 -3.48 -13.59
C ILE A 22 3.24 -2.90 -13.74
N PHE A 23 4.22 -3.54 -13.11
CA PHE A 23 5.63 -3.17 -13.09
C PHE A 23 6.45 -4.29 -13.76
N PRO A 24 6.37 -4.46 -15.10
CA PRO A 24 6.90 -5.63 -15.80
C PRO A 24 8.43 -5.79 -15.70
N LEU A 25 9.15 -4.72 -15.39
CA LEU A 25 10.60 -4.72 -15.20
C LEU A 25 11.02 -5.07 -13.76
N ALA A 26 10.08 -5.08 -12.82
CA ALA A 26 10.38 -5.35 -11.42
C ALA A 26 10.44 -6.86 -11.18
N ASP A 27 11.51 -7.32 -10.54
CA ASP A 27 11.42 -8.57 -9.80
C ASP A 27 10.77 -8.32 -8.44
N VAL A 28 9.90 -9.24 -8.03
CA VAL A 28 9.06 -9.07 -6.84
C VAL A 28 9.38 -10.20 -5.87
N GLY A 29 10.11 -9.84 -4.81
CA GLY A 29 10.42 -10.69 -3.66
C GLY A 29 9.50 -10.42 -2.48
N VAL A 30 9.42 -11.38 -1.55
CA VAL A 30 8.72 -11.20 -0.27
C VAL A 30 9.71 -11.49 0.85
N VAL A 31 9.86 -10.53 1.76
CA VAL A 31 10.72 -10.67 2.94
C VAL A 31 9.89 -10.42 4.19
N ARG A 32 10.09 -11.26 5.20
CA ARG A 32 9.45 -11.08 6.51
C ARG A 32 10.37 -10.22 7.38
N VAL A 33 9.93 -9.00 7.67
CA VAL A 33 10.64 -8.09 8.58
C VAL A 33 9.89 -8.00 9.89
N SER A 34 10.61 -7.87 11.01
CA SER A 34 10.03 -7.51 12.30
C SER A 34 10.46 -6.11 12.65
N ILE A 35 9.49 -5.24 12.91
CA ILE A 35 9.76 -3.84 13.24
C ILE A 35 9.46 -3.66 14.71
N SER A 36 10.41 -3.06 15.42
CA SER A 36 10.28 -2.62 16.79
C SER A 36 11.05 -1.31 16.92
N PRO A 37 10.52 -0.27 17.60
CA PRO A 37 9.26 -0.24 18.34
C PRO A 37 8.07 0.37 17.56
N LEU A 38 7.00 -0.39 17.34
CA LEU A 38 5.75 0.13 16.73
C LEU A 38 4.99 1.07 17.66
N GLU A 39 5.19 0.95 18.97
CA GLU A 39 4.52 1.76 20.00
C GLU A 39 4.79 3.26 19.86
N LYS A 40 5.92 3.65 19.25
CA LYS A 40 6.25 5.05 19.00
C LYS A 40 5.27 5.74 18.05
N ALA A 41 4.61 4.98 17.17
CA ALA A 41 3.61 5.51 16.25
C ALA A 41 2.18 5.35 16.75
N TYR A 42 1.96 4.63 17.85
CA TYR A 42 0.61 4.37 18.36
C TYR A 42 0.02 5.59 19.06
N THR A 43 -1.24 5.91 18.74
CA THR A 43 -1.99 6.99 19.38
C THR A 43 -3.19 6.39 20.15
N PRO A 44 -3.09 6.26 21.50
CA PRO A 44 -4.12 5.57 22.29
C PRO A 44 -5.54 6.14 22.15
N SER A 45 -5.68 7.46 22.06
CA SER A 45 -6.98 8.12 21.91
C SER A 45 -7.68 7.79 20.59
N ARG A 46 -6.93 7.33 19.58
CA ARG A 46 -7.45 6.91 18.28
C ARG A 46 -7.57 5.38 18.17
N GLY A 47 -6.75 4.63 18.90
CA GLY A 47 -6.55 3.21 18.62
C GLY A 47 -5.88 2.97 17.26
N GLN A 48 -5.15 3.96 16.74
CA GLN A 48 -4.55 3.97 15.40
C GLN A 48 -3.06 4.29 15.49
N TYR A 49 -2.33 3.95 14.42
CA TYR A 49 -0.92 4.27 14.25
C TYR A 49 -0.74 5.39 13.25
N ASN A 50 0.14 6.33 13.56
CA ASN A 50 0.50 7.42 12.66
C ASN A 50 1.37 6.87 11.52
N SER A 51 0.85 6.90 10.28
CA SER A 51 1.52 6.33 9.11
C SER A 51 2.82 7.05 8.76
N THR A 52 2.89 8.37 8.95
CA THR A 52 4.11 9.17 8.72
C THR A 52 5.22 8.79 9.70
N ILE A 53 4.89 8.61 10.98
CA ILE A 53 5.86 8.13 11.99
C ILE A 53 6.30 6.70 11.65
N LEU A 54 5.37 5.81 11.27
CA LEU A 54 5.71 4.44 10.86
C LEU A 54 6.63 4.40 9.64
N LEU A 55 6.36 5.20 8.60
CA LEU A 55 7.24 5.32 7.43
C LEU A 55 8.64 5.79 7.81
N SER A 56 8.76 6.72 8.77
CA SER A 56 10.06 7.16 9.26
C SER A 56 10.81 6.03 9.98
N LEU A 57 10.13 5.25 10.82
CA LEU A 57 10.74 4.11 11.51
C LEU A 57 11.16 3.00 10.53
N LEU A 58 10.32 2.75 9.53
CA LEU A 58 10.59 1.79 8.46
C LEU A 58 11.84 2.12 7.66
N LYS A 59 12.15 3.41 7.49
CA LYS A 59 13.33 3.85 6.75
C LYS A 59 14.62 3.28 7.33
N ASP A 60 14.77 3.37 8.65
CA ASP A 60 15.98 2.93 9.33
C ASP A 60 16.05 1.39 9.38
N GLU A 61 14.92 0.74 9.67
CA GLU A 61 14.83 -0.73 9.77
C GLU A 61 15.05 -1.45 8.41
N LEU A 62 14.73 -0.78 7.30
CA LEU A 62 14.81 -1.36 5.95
C LEU A 62 16.06 -0.93 5.18
N GLU A 63 16.99 -0.20 5.80
CA GLU A 63 18.20 0.31 5.13
C GLU A 63 19.03 -0.83 4.51
N GLY A 64 19.16 -1.96 5.22
CA GLY A 64 19.93 -3.13 4.76
C GLY A 64 19.20 -4.08 3.82
N VAL A 65 17.93 -3.82 3.46
CA VAL A 65 17.20 -4.66 2.51
C VAL A 65 17.62 -4.28 1.10
N GLU A 66 18.02 -5.23 0.25
CA GLU A 66 18.36 -4.94 -1.16
C GLU A 66 17.09 -4.93 -2.01
N ALA A 67 16.56 -3.72 -2.27
CA ALA A 67 15.41 -3.51 -3.15
C ALA A 67 15.31 -2.03 -3.57
N ASP A 68 14.95 -1.78 -4.83
CA ASP A 68 14.74 -0.42 -5.36
C ASP A 68 13.53 0.26 -4.70
N ARG A 69 12.47 -0.52 -4.45
CA ARG A 69 11.23 -0.10 -3.79
C ARG A 69 10.75 -1.17 -2.82
N ILE A 70 10.14 -0.73 -1.72
CA ILE A 70 9.58 -1.61 -0.69
C ILE A 70 8.13 -1.23 -0.42
N LEU A 71 7.25 -2.21 -0.47
CA LEU A 71 5.89 -2.12 0.06
C LEU A 71 5.82 -2.83 1.41
N ALA A 72 5.74 -2.06 2.49
CA ALA A 72 5.41 -2.57 3.81
C ALA A 72 3.91 -2.81 3.92
N ILE A 73 3.51 -3.94 4.51
CA ILE A 73 2.11 -4.31 4.71
C ILE A 73 1.90 -4.53 6.21
N THR A 74 0.90 -3.86 6.78
CA THR A 74 0.55 -3.97 8.20
C THR A 74 -0.92 -4.32 8.40
N SER A 75 -1.26 -4.89 9.55
CA SER A 75 -2.64 -5.16 9.95
C SER A 75 -3.24 -4.10 10.88
N VAL A 76 -2.43 -3.14 11.33
CA VAL A 76 -2.87 -2.08 12.25
C VAL A 76 -3.57 -0.95 11.52
N ASP A 77 -4.54 -0.31 12.16
CA ASP A 77 -5.24 0.84 11.56
C ASP A 77 -4.33 2.08 11.50
N LEU A 78 -4.34 2.78 10.36
CA LEU A 78 -3.43 3.89 10.08
C LEU A 78 -4.18 5.22 10.00
N TYR A 79 -3.50 6.30 10.38
CA TYR A 79 -3.94 7.67 10.12
C TYR A 79 -2.74 8.57 9.78
N ALA A 80 -3.01 9.64 9.04
CA ALA A 80 -2.08 10.74 8.79
C ALA A 80 -2.65 12.05 9.36
N GLN A 81 -1.80 13.07 9.50
CA GLN A 81 -2.23 14.37 10.04
C GLN A 81 -3.40 14.97 9.24
N GLY A 82 -4.48 15.34 9.94
CA GLY A 82 -5.67 15.93 9.32
C GLY A 82 -6.63 14.92 8.69
N LEU A 83 -6.31 13.61 8.70
CA LEU A 83 -7.17 12.55 8.19
C LEU A 83 -7.65 11.64 9.33
N ASN A 84 -8.85 11.10 9.19
CA ASN A 84 -9.41 10.14 10.15
C ASN A 84 -8.74 8.78 10.05
N PHE A 85 -8.35 8.39 8.84
CA PHE A 85 -7.57 7.19 8.56
C PHE A 85 -6.91 7.33 7.19
N VAL A 86 -5.98 6.44 6.88
CA VAL A 86 -5.44 6.22 5.53
C VAL A 86 -5.37 4.73 5.25
N PHE A 87 -5.50 4.34 3.98
CA PHE A 87 -5.23 2.95 3.57
C PHE A 87 -3.73 2.69 3.46
N GLY A 88 -2.96 3.73 3.13
CA GLY A 88 -1.52 3.68 3.04
C GLY A 88 -0.91 5.07 3.04
N GLU A 89 0.41 5.09 3.07
CA GLU A 89 1.21 6.28 2.85
C GLU A 89 2.52 5.85 2.19
N ALA A 90 3.07 6.69 1.32
CA ALA A 90 4.33 6.44 0.66
C ALA A 90 5.24 7.67 0.70
N GLN A 91 6.54 7.40 0.64
CA GLN A 91 7.51 8.42 0.29
C GLN A 91 7.27 8.88 -1.15
N PHE A 92 7.21 10.19 -1.38
CA PHE A 92 6.84 10.78 -2.67
C PHE A 92 7.87 11.81 -3.18
N PRO A 93 8.66 11.49 -4.22
CA PRO A 93 9.07 10.12 -4.55
C PRO A 93 9.95 9.54 -3.42
N GLY A 94 10.25 8.25 -3.48
CA GLY A 94 11.13 7.65 -2.50
C GLY A 94 11.21 6.15 -2.66
N ARG A 95 11.54 5.45 -1.57
CA ARG A 95 11.82 4.02 -1.58
C ARG A 95 10.70 3.19 -0.97
N ILE A 96 10.03 3.73 0.05
CA ILE A 96 9.15 2.96 0.92
C ILE A 96 7.70 3.44 0.77
N ALA A 97 6.83 2.47 0.56
CA ALA A 97 5.37 2.57 0.67
C ALA A 97 4.90 1.71 1.84
N LEU A 98 3.80 2.09 2.47
CA LEU A 98 3.14 1.36 3.55
C LEU A 98 1.65 1.26 3.24
N ILE A 99 1.08 0.06 3.33
CA ILE A 99 -0.38 -0.14 3.30
C ILE A 99 -0.85 -0.86 4.56
N SER A 100 -2.08 -0.56 4.97
CA SER A 100 -2.79 -1.25 6.03
C SER A 100 -3.92 -2.12 5.47
N LEU A 101 -3.95 -3.36 5.92
CA LEU A 101 -5.03 -4.29 5.63
C LEU A 101 -6.27 -4.04 6.49
N CYS A 102 -6.15 -3.27 7.59
CA CYS A 102 -7.18 -3.14 8.62
C CYS A 102 -8.55 -2.74 8.05
N ARG A 103 -8.54 -1.69 7.22
CA ARG A 103 -9.72 -1.14 6.57
C ARG A 103 -9.90 -1.61 5.12
N LEU A 104 -9.11 -2.59 4.65
CA LEU A 104 -9.32 -3.20 3.33
C LEU A 104 -10.17 -4.47 3.42
N LYS A 105 -10.26 -5.06 4.62
CA LYS A 105 -11.06 -6.24 4.90
C LYS A 105 -12.56 -5.97 4.68
N PRO A 106 -13.24 -6.74 3.81
CA PRO A 106 -14.70 -6.67 3.64
C PRO A 106 -15.47 -6.73 4.96
N GLU A 107 -15.04 -7.58 5.89
CA GLU A 107 -15.66 -7.73 7.21
C GLU A 107 -15.66 -6.42 8.04
N TYR A 108 -14.72 -5.50 7.80
CA TYR A 108 -14.70 -4.19 8.46
C TYR A 108 -15.96 -3.38 8.14
N TYR A 109 -16.55 -3.62 6.96
CA TYR A 109 -17.75 -2.95 6.45
C TYR A 109 -18.99 -3.85 6.48
N GLY A 110 -18.91 -5.04 7.08
CA GLY A 110 -20.01 -6.01 7.10
C GLY A 110 -20.30 -6.65 5.73
N GLU A 111 -19.31 -6.67 4.85
CA GLU A 111 -19.39 -7.28 3.52
C GLU A 111 -18.85 -8.71 3.56
N GLU A 112 -19.35 -9.57 2.67
CA GLU A 112 -18.84 -10.93 2.53
C GLU A 112 -17.48 -10.94 1.81
N ASP A 113 -16.58 -11.82 2.28
CA ASP A 113 -15.31 -12.02 1.63
C ASP A 113 -15.46 -12.82 0.32
N GLY A 114 -14.60 -12.48 -0.64
CA GLY A 114 -14.59 -13.01 -2.00
C GLY A 114 -13.35 -12.52 -2.71
N GLU A 115 -13.52 -11.83 -3.85
CA GLU A 115 -12.39 -11.18 -4.54
C GLU A 115 -12.18 -9.72 -4.13
N LEU A 116 -13.05 -9.16 -3.28
CA LEU A 116 -12.98 -7.76 -2.83
C LEU A 116 -11.70 -7.47 -2.05
N PHE A 117 -11.34 -8.33 -1.08
CA PHE A 117 -10.17 -8.08 -0.25
C PHE A 117 -8.89 -8.04 -1.09
N LYS A 118 -8.69 -9.02 -1.97
CA LYS A 118 -7.54 -9.07 -2.89
C LYS A 118 -7.54 -7.87 -3.84
N SER A 119 -8.70 -7.52 -4.41
CA SER A 119 -8.86 -6.35 -5.29
C SER A 119 -8.42 -5.05 -4.59
N ARG A 120 -8.89 -4.82 -3.36
CA ARG A 120 -8.54 -3.65 -2.53
C ARG A 120 -7.05 -3.60 -2.24
N ILE A 121 -6.44 -4.73 -1.85
CA ILE A 121 -4.99 -4.81 -1.62
C ILE A 121 -4.22 -4.45 -2.90
N ARG A 122 -4.57 -5.04 -4.04
CA ARG A 122 -3.90 -4.76 -5.32
C ARG A 122 -3.94 -3.28 -5.67
N LYS A 123 -5.09 -2.64 -5.50
CA LYS A 123 -5.29 -1.22 -5.80
C LYS A 123 -4.44 -0.32 -4.92
N GLU A 124 -4.49 -0.49 -3.60
CA GLU A 124 -3.72 0.36 -2.69
C GLU A 124 -2.22 0.07 -2.79
N ALA A 125 -1.81 -1.19 -2.99
CA ALA A 125 -0.41 -1.54 -3.24
C ALA A 125 0.15 -0.85 -4.49
N VAL A 126 -0.58 -0.90 -5.60
CA VAL A 126 -0.17 -0.23 -6.85
C VAL A 126 -0.19 1.29 -6.68
N HIS A 127 -1.17 1.84 -5.98
CA HIS A 127 -1.27 3.27 -5.69
C HIS A 127 -0.03 3.77 -4.93
N GLU A 128 0.27 3.16 -3.79
CA GLU A 128 1.38 3.60 -2.93
C GLU A 128 2.75 3.34 -3.58
N LEU A 129 2.93 2.19 -4.26
CA LEU A 129 4.18 1.95 -5.00
C LEU A 129 4.38 2.97 -6.14
N SER A 130 3.31 3.39 -6.81
CA SER A 130 3.40 4.40 -7.86
C SER A 130 3.78 5.78 -7.30
N HIS A 131 3.35 6.13 -6.08
CA HIS A 131 3.82 7.33 -5.38
C HIS A 131 5.34 7.31 -5.16
N THR A 132 5.92 6.15 -4.82
CA THR A 132 7.38 6.02 -4.69
C THR A 132 8.14 6.26 -6.00
N LEU A 133 7.45 6.15 -7.13
CA LEU A 133 7.96 6.45 -8.47
C LEU A 133 7.61 7.88 -8.92
N GLY A 134 7.01 8.69 -8.05
CA GLY A 134 6.71 10.11 -8.28
C GLY A 134 5.38 10.38 -8.98
N LEU A 135 4.47 9.40 -9.09
CA LEU A 135 3.16 9.62 -9.70
C LEU A 135 2.22 10.30 -8.71
N ALA A 136 1.85 11.55 -8.96
CA ALA A 136 0.85 12.23 -8.16
C ALA A 136 -0.56 11.65 -8.37
N HIS A 137 -1.50 12.05 -7.50
CA HIS A 137 -2.91 11.67 -7.63
C HIS A 137 -3.50 12.03 -9.00
N CYS A 138 -4.37 11.15 -9.49
CA CYS A 138 -5.05 11.29 -10.78
C CYS A 138 -6.52 11.73 -10.59
N PRO A 139 -7.02 12.70 -11.38
CA PRO A 139 -8.44 13.08 -11.33
C PRO A 139 -9.37 12.05 -11.98
N THR A 140 -8.85 11.07 -12.73
CA THR A 140 -9.66 10.01 -13.35
C THR A 140 -10.11 9.03 -12.28
N LEU A 141 -11.43 8.96 -12.03
CA LEU A 141 -12.02 8.17 -10.95
C LEU A 141 -11.73 6.66 -11.02
N THR A 142 -11.52 6.13 -12.23
CA THR A 142 -11.18 4.73 -12.45
C THR A 142 -9.68 4.46 -12.45
N CYS A 143 -8.83 5.49 -12.41
CA CYS A 143 -7.39 5.28 -12.34
C CYS A 143 -6.99 4.79 -10.94
N VAL A 144 -6.10 3.80 -10.85
CA VAL A 144 -5.56 3.35 -9.55
C VAL A 144 -4.90 4.48 -8.75
N MET A 145 -4.39 5.52 -9.43
CA MET A 145 -3.82 6.73 -8.81
C MET A 145 -4.87 7.74 -8.34
N HIS A 146 -6.16 7.46 -8.48
CA HIS A 146 -7.19 8.30 -7.87
C HIS A 146 -7.08 8.21 -6.33
N PHE A 147 -7.20 9.36 -5.67
CA PHE A 147 -7.17 9.42 -4.22
C PHE A 147 -8.45 8.81 -3.64
N SER A 148 -8.32 7.98 -2.61
CA SER A 148 -9.46 7.29 -1.99
C SER A 148 -9.70 7.81 -0.58
N ASN A 149 -10.83 8.49 -0.36
CA ASN A 149 -11.25 8.95 0.96
C ASN A 149 -12.04 7.88 1.73
N SER A 150 -12.59 6.92 0.99
CA SER A 150 -13.45 5.86 1.51
C SER A 150 -13.18 4.55 0.77
N ILE A 151 -13.68 3.44 1.32
CA ILE A 151 -13.56 2.14 0.66
C ILE A 151 -14.30 2.09 -0.67
N TYR A 152 -15.40 2.85 -0.80
CA TYR A 152 -16.16 2.97 -2.05
C TYR A 152 -15.34 3.63 -3.16
N ASP A 153 -14.46 4.57 -2.82
CA ASP A 153 -13.52 5.15 -3.78
C ASP A 153 -12.53 4.09 -4.24
N THR A 154 -11.98 3.29 -3.31
CA THR A 154 -11.12 2.15 -3.64
C THR A 154 -11.83 1.15 -4.54
N ASP A 155 -13.07 0.80 -4.25
CA ASP A 155 -13.82 -0.17 -5.04
C ASP A 155 -14.13 0.33 -6.45
N ARG A 156 -14.31 1.65 -6.62
CA ARG A 156 -14.56 2.28 -7.92
C ARG A 156 -13.34 2.35 -8.84
N LYS A 157 -12.12 2.39 -8.28
CA LYS A 157 -10.88 2.39 -9.08
C LYS A 157 -10.73 1.07 -9.85
N ASP A 158 -10.07 1.12 -11.01
CA ASP A 158 -9.45 -0.07 -11.58
C ASP A 158 -8.17 -0.40 -10.80
N ASP A 159 -7.68 -1.63 -10.92
CA ASP A 159 -6.40 -2.06 -10.35
C ASP A 159 -5.17 -1.69 -11.21
N LYS A 160 -5.36 -0.75 -12.15
CA LYS A 160 -4.36 -0.30 -13.12
C LYS A 160 -4.33 1.23 -13.27
N PRO A 161 -3.17 1.80 -13.62
CA PRO A 161 -3.10 3.21 -14.01
C PRO A 161 -3.84 3.44 -15.33
N CYS A 162 -4.45 4.63 -15.46
CA CYS A 162 -4.96 5.09 -16.76
C CYS A 162 -3.80 5.30 -17.75
N GLN A 163 -4.10 5.49 -19.04
CA GLN A 163 -3.07 5.64 -20.08
C GLN A 163 -2.06 6.76 -19.78
N ILE A 164 -2.48 7.86 -19.14
CA ILE A 164 -1.60 8.98 -18.79
C ILE A 164 -0.64 8.56 -17.67
N CYS A 165 -1.17 8.04 -16.57
CA CYS A 165 -0.36 7.55 -15.46
C CYS A 165 0.55 6.40 -15.88
N TYR A 166 0.10 5.51 -16.77
CA TYR A 166 0.92 4.41 -17.29
C TYR A 166 2.14 4.93 -18.07
N LYS A 167 1.98 5.96 -18.90
CA LYS A 167 3.11 6.61 -19.59
C LYS A 167 4.08 7.27 -18.61
N THR A 168 3.57 7.94 -17.58
CA THR A 168 4.42 8.52 -16.53
C THR A 168 5.17 7.44 -15.75
N LEU A 169 4.50 6.35 -15.42
CA LEU A 169 5.08 5.19 -14.77
C LEU A 169 6.23 4.60 -15.58
N TRP A 170 6.01 4.39 -16.88
CA TRP A 170 7.03 3.89 -17.80
C TRP A 170 8.28 4.76 -17.84
N ARG A 171 8.09 6.08 -17.95
CA ARG A 171 9.22 7.03 -17.91
C ARG A 171 9.98 7.00 -16.59
N ALA A 172 9.27 6.84 -15.48
CA ALA A 172 9.89 6.76 -14.16
C ALA A 172 10.72 5.47 -13.98
N LEU A 173 10.39 4.42 -14.73
CA LEU A 173 11.15 3.16 -14.78
C LEU A 173 12.35 3.21 -15.75
N GLY A 174 12.58 4.34 -16.44
CA GLY A 174 13.74 4.55 -17.30
C GLY A 174 13.54 4.21 -18.78
N GLU A 175 12.29 4.15 -19.26
CA GLU A 175 11.93 3.87 -20.66
C GLU A 175 11.07 4.96 -21.34
#